data_AF-A0A368TLY0-F1
#
_entry.id   AF-A0A368TLY0-F1
#
_cell.length_a   1.000
_cell.length_b   1.000
_cell.length_c   1.000
_cell.angle_alpha   90.00
_cell.angle_beta   90.00
_cell.angle_gamma   90.00
#
_symmetry.space_group_name_H-M   'P 1'
#
loop_
_entity.id
_entity.type
_entity.pdbx_description
1 polymer ?
#
loop_
_entity_poly.entity_id
_entity_poly.type
_entity_poly.pdbx_seq_one_letter_code
_entity_poly.pdbx_strand_id
1 'polypeptide(L)'
;MEEKIIQLAALLHDVGKFWQGAGGGGKHAELSARFVQSHVPWEGVLGLVSLHPDSAKYKSGGYEHLKTIVCADWLSSGERRELSEEDEQGEHKATPLLSIFF
;
A
#
# COMPACT_ATOMS: atom_id res chain seq x y z
N MET A 1 10.21 15.00 -12.17
CA MET A 1 8.76 14.68 -12.21
C MET A 1 8.54 13.22 -11.79
N GLU A 2 9.33 12.30 -12.34
CA GLU A 2 9.35 10.88 -11.98
C GLU A 2 9.56 10.62 -10.47
N GLU A 3 10.52 11.30 -9.83
CA GLU A 3 10.73 11.19 -8.38
C GLU A 3 9.47 11.54 -7.56
N LYS A 4 8.72 12.57 -7.96
CA LYS A 4 7.47 12.97 -7.30
C LYS A 4 6.37 11.93 -7.46
N ILE A 5 6.35 11.19 -8.57
CA ILE A 5 5.42 10.09 -8.79
C ILE A 5 5.74 8.94 -7.83
N ILE A 6 7.01 8.59 -7.68
CA ILE A 6 7.45 7.52 -6.78
C ILE A 6 7.15 7.91 -5.33
N GLN A 7 7.49 9.13 -4.91
CA GLN A 7 7.20 9.65 -3.57
C GLN A 7 5.70 9.63 -3.27
N LEU A 8 4.87 10.09 -4.22
CA LEU A 8 3.43 10.12 -4.00
C LEU A 8 2.82 8.70 -3.99
N ALA A 9 3.31 7.79 -4.84
CA ALA A 9 2.89 6.39 -4.81
C ALA A 9 3.29 5.71 -3.49
N ALA A 10 4.50 5.97 -2.98
CA ALA A 10 4.94 5.46 -1.68
C ALA A 10 4.06 6.00 -0.53
N LEU A 11 3.64 7.27 -0.58
CA LEU A 11 2.73 7.82 0.42
C LEU A 11 1.31 7.26 0.34
N LEU A 12 0.84 6.86 -0.85
CA LEU A 12 -0.54 6.47 -1.10
C LEU A 12 -0.77 4.96 -1.25
N HIS A 13 0.29 4.13 -1.27
CA HIS A 13 0.16 2.69 -1.55
C HIS A 13 -0.86 2.00 -0.62
N ASP A 14 -0.92 2.44 0.64
CA ASP A 14 -1.76 1.87 1.69
C ASP A 14 -2.98 2.71 2.09
N VAL A 15 -3.32 3.77 1.35
CA VAL A 15 -4.46 4.65 1.71
C VAL A 15 -5.81 3.91 1.76
N GLY A 16 -5.94 2.79 1.03
CA GLY A 16 -7.11 1.91 1.07
C GLY A 16 -7.37 1.27 2.44
N LYS A 17 -6.38 1.18 3.33
CA LYS A 17 -6.55 0.66 4.70
C LYS A 17 -7.51 1.51 5.55
N PHE A 18 -7.61 2.81 5.29
CA PHE A 18 -8.60 3.68 5.96
C PHE A 18 -10.04 3.25 5.66
N TRP A 19 -10.31 2.83 4.42
CA TRP A 19 -11.64 2.34 4.04
C TRP A 19 -11.98 1.01 4.72
N GLN A 20 -11.00 0.10 4.82
CA GLN A 20 -11.15 -1.14 5.58
C GLN A 20 -11.40 -0.87 7.07
N GLY A 21 -10.65 0.07 7.67
CA GLY A 21 -10.84 0.49 9.07
C GLY A 21 -12.23 1.09 9.35
N ALA A 22 -12.83 1.77 8.36
CA ALA A 22 -14.21 2.27 8.44
C ALA A 22 -15.29 1.18 8.30
N GLY A 23 -14.90 -0.09 8.11
CA GLY A 23 -15.82 -1.22 7.92
C GLY A 23 -16.21 -1.49 6.47
N GLY A 24 -15.52 -0.87 5.50
CA GLY A 24 -15.68 -1.18 4.08
C GLY A 24 -14.97 -2.48 3.69
N GLY A 25 -15.54 -3.21 2.72
CA GLY A 25 -14.92 -4.42 2.16
C GLY A 25 -13.98 -4.16 0.97
N GLY A 26 -13.20 -5.18 0.60
CA GLY A 26 -12.29 -5.17 -0.56
C GLY A 26 -10.80 -5.19 -0.17
N LYS A 27 -9.93 -5.41 -1.16
CA LYS A 27 -8.47 -5.41 -0.97
C LYS A 27 -7.95 -3.97 -0.88
N HIS A 28 -7.08 -3.66 0.09
CA HIS A 28 -6.58 -2.30 0.29
C HIS A 28 -5.90 -1.75 -0.97
N ALA A 29 -5.11 -2.54 -1.69
CA ALA A 29 -4.47 -2.10 -2.93
C ALA A 29 -5.48 -1.67 -4.01
N GLU A 30 -6.60 -2.39 -4.17
CA GLU A 30 -7.67 -2.00 -5.10
C GLU A 30 -8.37 -0.71 -4.66
N LEU A 31 -8.58 -0.55 -3.35
CA LEU A 31 -9.18 0.65 -2.77
C LEU A 31 -8.25 1.87 -2.90
N SER A 32 -6.94 1.68 -2.66
CA SER A 32 -5.90 2.68 -2.90
C SER A 32 -5.88 3.11 -4.37
N ALA A 33 -5.92 2.16 -5.30
CA ALA A 33 -5.96 2.44 -6.73
C ALA A 33 -7.19 3.27 -7.13
N ARG A 34 -8.38 2.91 -6.62
CA ARG A 34 -9.62 3.70 -6.84
C ARG A 34 -9.51 5.11 -6.29
N PHE A 35 -8.92 5.28 -5.11
CA PHE A 35 -8.69 6.59 -4.51
C PHE A 35 -7.79 7.45 -5.39
N VAL A 36 -6.65 6.90 -5.83
CA VAL A 36 -5.69 7.57 -6.72
C VAL A 36 -6.35 7.94 -8.04
N GLN A 37 -7.05 7.00 -8.69
CA GLN A 37 -7.73 7.24 -9.96
C GLN A 37 -8.74 8.39 -9.89
N SER A 38 -9.41 8.54 -8.75
CA SER A 38 -10.48 9.53 -8.58
C SER A 38 -9.97 10.92 -8.15
N HIS A 39 -8.83 10.99 -7.43
CA HIS A 39 -8.41 12.21 -6.73
C HIS A 39 -7.00 12.69 -7.08
N VAL A 40 -6.18 11.89 -7.75
CA VAL A 40 -4.78 12.22 -8.04
C VAL A 40 -4.58 12.38 -9.55
N PRO A 41 -4.13 13.55 -10.03
CA PRO A 41 -4.07 13.85 -11.47
C PRO A 41 -2.86 13.23 -12.20
N TRP A 42 -2.17 12.24 -11.61
CA TRP A 42 -0.89 11.71 -12.12
C TRP A 42 -0.99 10.20 -12.40
N GLU A 43 -1.12 9.82 -13.67
CA GLU A 43 -1.34 8.43 -14.11
C GLU A 43 -0.25 7.45 -13.65
N GLY A 44 1.01 7.90 -13.56
CA GLY A 44 2.12 7.05 -13.10
C GLY A 44 1.98 6.55 -11.66
N VAL A 45 1.23 7.26 -10.81
CA VAL A 45 0.99 6.87 -9.42
C VAL A 45 0.08 5.65 -9.35
N LEU A 46 -0.94 5.60 -10.22
CA LEU A 46 -1.93 4.52 -10.24
C LEU A 46 -1.28 3.16 -10.51
N GLY A 47 -0.38 3.09 -11.49
CA GLY A 47 0.31 1.84 -11.84
C GLY A 47 1.16 1.31 -10.68
N LEU A 48 1.89 2.18 -10.00
CA LEU A 48 2.73 1.81 -8.86
C LEU A 48 1.90 1.35 -7.65
N VAL A 49 0.83 2.07 -7.33
CA VAL A 49 -0.08 1.72 -6.23
C VAL A 49 -0.84 0.43 -6.52
N SER A 50 -1.24 0.18 -7.76
CA SER A 50 -2.02 -1.03 -8.08
C SER A 50 -1.19 -2.30 -8.08
N LEU A 51 0.10 -2.20 -8.42
CA LEU A 51 0.99 -3.35 -8.61
C LEU A 51 1.84 -3.67 -7.38
N HIS A 52 1.85 -2.85 -6.34
CA HIS A 52 2.71 -3.08 -5.17
C HIS A 52 2.50 -4.42 -4.43
N PRO A 53 1.30 -5.06 -4.40
CA PRO A 53 1.17 -6.40 -3.81
C PRO A 53 1.63 -7.53 -4.75
N ASP A 54 1.96 -7.25 -6.02
CA ASP A 54 2.29 -8.29 -7.01
C ASP A 54 3.74 -8.76 -6.87
N SER A 55 3.92 -9.82 -6.07
CA SER A 55 5.22 -10.46 -5.86
C SER A 55 5.84 -11.07 -7.13
N ALA A 56 5.04 -11.41 -8.14
CA ALA A 56 5.55 -11.92 -9.41
C ALA A 56 6.21 -10.81 -10.23
N LYS A 57 5.62 -9.61 -10.24
CA LYS A 57 6.21 -8.42 -10.86
C LYS A 57 7.50 -8.01 -10.16
N TYR A 58 7.51 -8.04 -8.83
CA TYR A 58 8.72 -7.80 -8.05
C TYR A 58 9.88 -8.74 -8.44
N LYS A 59 9.61 -10.03 -8.66
CA LYS A 59 10.63 -11.04 -9.04
C LYS A 59 11.05 -10.99 -10.52
N SER A 60 10.31 -10.25 -11.35
CA SER A 60 10.58 -10.16 -12.79
C SER A 60 11.68 -9.13 -13.14
N GLY A 61 12.18 -9.19 -14.37
CA GLY A 61 13.09 -8.16 -14.90
C GLY A 61 12.36 -6.83 -15.14
N GLY A 62 13.02 -5.70 -14.86
CA GLY A 62 12.44 -4.35 -14.96
C GLY A 62 11.64 -3.93 -13.72
N TYR A 63 10.70 -2.99 -13.88
CA TYR A 63 9.86 -2.47 -12.79
C TYR A 63 10.63 -1.86 -11.61
N GLU A 64 11.77 -1.22 -11.86
CA GLU A 64 12.66 -0.72 -10.80
C GLU A 64 11.97 0.24 -9.81
N HIS A 65 11.07 1.11 -10.31
CA HIS A 65 10.29 2.01 -9.47
C HIS A 65 9.28 1.28 -8.58
N LEU A 66 8.65 0.23 -9.10
CA LEU A 66 7.74 -0.61 -8.32
C LEU A 66 8.52 -1.35 -7.24
N LYS A 67 9.66 -1.95 -7.60
CA LYS A 67 10.55 -2.64 -6.66
C LYS A 67 11.01 -1.74 -5.53
N THR A 68 11.30 -0.47 -5.83
CA THR A 68 11.69 0.53 -4.83
C THR A 68 10.57 0.72 -3.80
N ILE A 69 9.32 0.84 -4.25
CA ILE A 69 8.17 1.01 -3.35
C ILE A 69 7.93 -0.25 -2.51
N VAL A 70 7.97 -1.43 -3.13
CA VAL A 70 7.80 -2.72 -2.43
C VAL A 70 8.87 -2.90 -1.36
N CYS A 71 10.14 -2.66 -1.70
CA CYS A 71 11.23 -2.72 -0.74
C CYS A 71 11.05 -1.70 0.40
N ALA A 72 10.62 -0.47 0.09
CA ALA A 72 10.41 0.56 1.10
C ALA A 72 9.30 0.19 2.08
N ASP A 73 8.17 -0.36 1.60
CA ASP A 73 7.10 -0.88 2.45
C ASP A 73 7.63 -1.99 3.37
N TRP A 74 8.30 -3.00 2.81
CA TRP A 74 8.87 -4.10 3.59
C TRP A 74 9.90 -3.64 4.63
N LEU A 75 10.77 -2.69 4.29
CA LEU A 75 11.73 -2.12 5.23
C LEU A 75 11.05 -1.32 6.35
N SER A 76 9.92 -0.66 6.05
CA SER A 76 9.13 0.06 7.06
C SER A 76 8.35 -0.86 7.99
N SER A 77 8.14 -2.12 7.58
CA SER A 77 7.30 -3.11 8.24
C SER A 77 8.04 -3.96 9.30
N GLY A 78 9.27 -3.62 9.66
CA GLY A 78 10.22 -4.46 10.43
C GLY A 78 9.77 -5.00 11.80
N GLU A 79 8.59 -4.63 12.31
CA GLU A 79 8.01 -5.11 13.58
C GLU A 79 6.66 -5.85 13.42
N ARG A 80 6.21 -6.18 12.21
CA ARG A 80 4.91 -6.86 12.02
C ARG A 80 4.95 -8.32 12.47
N ARG A 81 3.82 -8.80 13.02
CA ARG A 81 3.50 -10.23 13.09
C ARG A 81 3.29 -10.74 11.66
N GLU A 82 3.76 -11.96 11.36
CA GLU A 82 3.46 -12.61 10.07
C GLU A 82 1.96 -12.96 10.02
N LEU A 83 1.15 -12.04 9.51
CA LEU A 83 -0.26 -12.24 9.21
C LEU A 83 -0.44 -12.20 7.69
N SER A 84 -1.32 -13.03 7.14
CA SER A 84 -1.67 -12.95 5.73
C SER A 84 -2.55 -11.72 5.46
N GLU A 85 -2.62 -11.25 4.21
CA GLU A 85 -3.53 -10.16 3.82
C GLU A 85 -5.01 -10.47 4.13
N GLU A 86 -5.39 -11.75 4.16
CA GLU A 86 -6.73 -12.21 4.55
C GLU A 86 -6.92 -12.09 6.07
N ASP A 87 -5.87 -12.37 6.85
CA ASP A 87 -5.88 -12.21 8.32
C ASP A 87 -5.87 -10.72 8.74
N GLU A 88 -5.22 -9.84 7.97
CA GLU A 88 -5.25 -8.39 8.22
C GLU A 88 -6.65 -7.77 7.92
N GLN A 89 -7.49 -8.46 7.17
CA GLN A 89 -8.78 -7.94 6.72
C GLN A 89 -9.79 -7.87 7.87
N GLY A 90 -9.90 -6.69 8.49
CA GLY A 90 -10.80 -6.43 9.62
C GLY A 90 -10.10 -6.26 10.97
N GLU A 91 -8.82 -6.64 11.08
CA GLU A 91 -7.95 -6.30 12.21
C GLU A 91 -7.88 -4.79 12.43
N HIS A 92 -7.75 -4.00 11.35
CA HIS A 92 -7.73 -2.53 11.43
C HIS A 92 -9.00 -1.91 12.04
N LYS A 93 -10.13 -2.63 12.05
CA LYS A 93 -11.37 -2.17 12.71
C LYS A 93 -11.32 -2.39 14.22
N ALA A 94 -10.61 -3.42 14.67
CA ALA A 94 -10.59 -3.88 16.06
C ALA A 94 -9.31 -3.47 16.82
N THR A 95 -8.21 -3.21 16.10
CA THR A 95 -6.89 -2.97 16.66
C THR A 95 -6.52 -1.48 16.54
N PRO A 96 -6.54 -0.72 17.65
CA PRO A 96 -6.15 0.68 17.63
C PRO A 96 -4.63 0.83 17.51
N LEU A 97 -4.19 2.01 17.07
CA LEU A 97 -2.78 2.40 17.19
C LEU A 97 -2.39 2.42 18.67
N LEU A 98 -1.40 1.62 19.04
CA LEU A 98 -0.84 1.59 20.38
C LEU A 98 0.23 2.68 20.53
N SER A 99 0.35 3.22 21.73
CA SER A 99 1.43 4.14 22.04
C SER A 99 2.76 3.41 22.09
N ILE A 100 3.81 4.05 21.58
CA ILE A 100 5.20 3.56 21.71
C ILE A 100 5.85 3.93 23.05
N PHE A 101 5.14 4.68 23.91
CA PHE A 101 5.68 5.21 25.17
C PHE A 101 5.13 4.53 26.43
N PHE A 102 4.21 3.57 26.31
CA PHE A 102 3.50 2.95 27.46
C PHE A 102 3.44 1.43 27.32
#